data_AF-A0A0S8A6T2-F1
#
_entry.id   AF-A0A0S8A6T2-F1
#
_cell.length_a   1.000
_cell.length_b   1.000
_cell.length_c   1.000
_cell.angle_alpha   90.00
_cell.angle_beta   90.00
_cell.angle_gamma   90.00
#
_symmetry.space_group_name_H-M   'P 1'
#
loop_
_entity.id
_entity.type
_entity.pdbx_description
1 polymer ?
#
loop_
_entity_poly.entity_id
_entity_poly.type
_entity_poly.pdbx_seq_one_letter_code
_entity_poly.pdbx_strand_id
1 'polypeptide(L)'
;MTAAEPLFLVLTFLTLLWFVGAWLSKINALPPDNSRINSYGTEILSYLHVSGLKEYQCSELKAIVSHNDELALHKFIAYYRPGIIELDKYIDALRRRFLENLGKTVTTATDIEKIAAANRILLNDQPQPYDFSILSKSEIRILLEFGAGKGQAVNDEFVEKFGDAQFLENFNAYKQLLRGHNRTLYIPKKDPNRNLVDLLAEHGVIKRGRKIELQDRLRILPLKQLNDMARELKIRKTFQSHEHAVQTLATVPGSAILLAMSYAIDDLFYLDPNALDVEAIERDLAIWSAYAKLITWPGKQAAPKMALTQSL
;
A
#
# COMPACT_ATOMS: atom_id res chain seq x y z
N MET A 1 10.32 60.88 17.28
CA MET A 1 9.97 59.45 17.34
C MET A 1 9.53 59.04 15.95
N THR A 2 10.43 58.40 15.21
CA THR A 2 10.23 58.06 13.80
C THR A 2 9.41 56.77 13.71
N ALA A 3 8.43 56.73 12.82
CA ALA A 3 7.47 55.62 12.63
C ALA A 3 8.09 54.27 12.18
N ALA A 4 9.42 54.13 12.23
CA ALA A 4 10.16 52.95 11.78
C ALA A 4 10.31 51.88 12.87
N GLU A 5 10.28 52.25 14.15
CA GLU A 5 10.44 51.34 15.29
C GLU A 5 9.34 50.24 15.40
N PRO A 6 8.03 50.54 15.23
CA PRO A 6 7.00 49.51 15.35
C PRO A 6 7.02 48.51 14.18
N LEU A 7 7.40 48.96 12.97
CA LEU A 7 7.50 48.10 11.80
C LEU A 7 8.64 47.08 11.92
N PHE A 8 9.76 47.47 12.51
CA PHE A 8 10.90 46.58 12.75
C PHE A 8 10.57 45.50 13.79
N LEU A 9 9.82 45.84 14.84
CA LEU A 9 9.31 44.91 15.84
C LEU A 9 8.35 43.87 15.23
N VAL A 10 7.45 44.29 14.34
CA VAL A 10 6.53 43.36 13.67
C VAL A 10 7.26 42.42 12.72
N LEU A 11 8.22 42.93 11.94
CA LEU A 11 9.03 42.11 11.02
C LEU A 11 9.90 41.08 11.76
N THR A 12 10.54 41.48 12.86
CA THR A 12 11.34 40.55 13.69
C THR A 12 10.49 39.49 14.38
N PHE A 13 9.28 39.84 14.80
CA PHE A 13 8.36 38.87 15.40
C PHE A 13 7.84 37.85 14.37
N LEU A 14 7.55 38.29 13.15
CA LEU A 14 7.13 37.42 12.05
C LEU A 14 8.23 36.46 11.61
N THR A 15 9.49 36.92 11.54
CA THR A 15 10.62 36.03 11.21
C THR A 15 10.88 35.02 12.32
N LEU A 16 10.74 35.41 13.59
CA LEU A 16 10.84 34.49 14.73
C LEU A 16 9.75 33.43 14.69
N LEU A 17 8.48 33.82 14.43
CA LEU A 17 7.36 32.89 14.29
C LEU A 17 7.55 31.92 13.13
N TRP A 18 8.06 32.40 11.98
CA TRP A 18 8.39 31.56 10.85
C TRP A 18 9.49 30.53 11.19
N PHE A 19 10.51 30.95 11.92
CA PHE A 19 11.60 30.08 12.37
C PHE A 19 11.11 29.02 13.37
N VAL A 20 10.26 29.40 14.32
CA VAL A 20 9.62 28.49 15.28
C VAL A 20 8.71 27.50 14.56
N GLY A 21 7.92 27.95 13.58
CA GLY A 21 7.07 27.07 12.76
C GLY A 21 7.88 26.08 11.92
N ALA A 22 9.00 26.52 11.32
CA ALA A 22 9.90 25.65 10.57
C ALA A 22 10.65 24.66 11.48
N TRP A 23 10.95 25.04 12.71
CA TRP A 23 11.58 24.18 13.71
C TRP A 23 10.59 23.14 14.26
N LEU A 24 9.37 23.56 14.61
CA LEU A 24 8.31 22.66 15.06
C LEU A 24 7.88 21.68 13.97
N SER A 25 7.85 22.08 12.70
CA SER A 25 7.55 21.16 11.60
C SER A 25 8.66 20.13 11.38
N LYS A 26 9.95 20.51 11.58
CA LYS A 26 11.06 19.56 11.61
C LYS A 26 10.96 18.57 12.78
N ILE A 27 10.55 19.03 13.96
CA ILE A 27 10.38 18.17 15.13
C ILE A 27 9.19 17.22 14.96
N ASN A 28 8.05 17.70 14.47
CA ASN A 28 6.89 16.85 14.19
C ASN A 28 7.10 15.92 12.98
N ALA A 29 8.08 16.19 12.12
CA ALA A 29 8.50 15.28 11.05
C ALA A 29 9.43 14.16 11.53
N LEU A 30 10.06 14.32 12.71
CA LEU A 30 10.72 13.22 13.38
C LEU A 30 9.65 12.26 13.89
N PRO A 31 9.76 10.96 13.61
CA PRO A 31 8.83 9.99 14.18
C PRO A 31 8.82 10.12 15.71
N PRO A 32 7.69 9.81 16.37
CA PRO A 32 7.66 9.73 17.82
C PRO A 32 8.80 8.85 18.29
N ASP A 33 9.51 9.31 19.32
CA ASP A 33 10.59 8.55 19.94
C ASP A 33 9.98 7.29 20.58
N ASN A 34 10.02 6.19 19.82
CA ASN A 34 9.60 4.86 20.24
C ASN A 34 10.61 4.22 21.22
N SER A 35 11.49 5.02 21.86
CA SER A 35 12.40 4.59 22.92
C SER A 35 11.71 4.00 24.17
N ARG A 36 10.36 3.92 24.19
CA ARG A 36 9.57 3.20 25.20
C ARG A 36 9.05 1.83 24.75
N ILE A 37 9.52 1.28 23.62
CA ILE A 37 9.40 -0.16 23.37
C ILE A 37 10.37 -0.84 24.34
N ASN A 38 9.84 -1.67 25.26
CA ASN A 38 10.62 -2.51 26.17
C ASN A 38 11.89 -3.00 25.47
N SER A 39 13.05 -2.67 26.03
CA SER A 39 14.38 -2.85 25.45
C SER A 39 14.79 -4.32 25.24
N TYR A 40 13.87 -5.26 25.44
CA TYR A 40 14.06 -6.69 25.33
C TYR A 40 12.85 -7.25 24.56
N GLY A 41 12.94 -7.27 23.23
CA GLY A 41 11.97 -8.00 22.41
C GLY A 41 12.01 -9.49 22.71
N THR A 42 11.01 -10.24 22.24
CA THR A 42 11.04 -11.70 22.29
C THR A 42 12.08 -12.19 21.28
N GLU A 43 13.03 -12.99 21.74
CA GLU A 43 14.03 -13.63 20.90
C GLU A 43 13.37 -14.74 20.06
N ILE A 44 13.34 -14.57 18.74
CA ILE A 44 12.87 -15.61 17.81
C ILE A 44 14.04 -16.50 17.39
N LEU A 45 15.17 -15.85 17.10
CA LEU A 45 16.48 -16.42 16.82
C LEU A 45 17.53 -15.51 17.49
N SER A 46 18.76 -15.99 17.64
CA SER A 46 19.86 -15.28 18.31
C SER A 46 20.20 -13.89 17.76
N TYR A 47 19.66 -13.53 16.59
CA TYR A 47 19.88 -12.27 15.88
C TYR A 47 18.58 -11.57 15.48
N LEU A 48 17.43 -12.08 15.91
CA LEU A 48 16.11 -11.61 15.52
C LEU A 48 15.23 -11.43 16.78
N HIS A 49 15.18 -10.20 17.27
CA HIS A 49 14.29 -9.84 18.37
C HIS A 49 13.07 -9.10 17.84
N VAL A 50 11.89 -9.54 18.28
CA VAL A 50 10.61 -8.97 17.82
C VAL A 50 9.81 -8.41 18.98
N SER A 51 9.01 -7.39 18.69
CA SER A 51 8.08 -6.76 19.63
C SER A 51 6.69 -6.64 19.00
N GLY A 52 5.66 -6.48 19.83
CA GLY A 52 4.27 -6.32 19.37
C GLY A 52 3.54 -7.61 19.00
N LEU A 53 4.17 -8.78 19.18
CA LEU A 53 3.55 -10.08 18.94
C LEU A 53 3.14 -10.78 20.25
N LYS A 54 2.09 -11.60 20.17
CA LYS A 54 1.69 -12.57 21.19
C LYS A 54 2.53 -13.85 21.07
N GLU A 55 2.56 -14.66 22.13
CA GLU A 55 3.40 -15.87 22.19
C GLU A 55 3.13 -16.88 21.06
N TYR A 56 1.86 -17.10 20.69
CA TYR A 56 1.53 -17.99 19.57
C TYR A 56 2.01 -17.42 18.22
N GLN A 57 1.98 -16.09 18.05
CA GLN A 57 2.47 -15.42 16.84
C GLN A 57 4.00 -15.47 16.76
N CYS A 58 4.70 -15.35 17.90
CA CYS A 58 6.15 -15.57 17.95
C CYS A 58 6.51 -17.00 17.53
N SER A 59 5.72 -17.99 17.98
CA SER A 59 5.91 -19.39 17.61
C SER A 59 5.68 -19.63 16.11
N GLU A 60 4.63 -19.02 15.54
CA GLU A 60 4.33 -19.03 14.11
C GLU A 60 5.45 -18.37 13.29
N LEU A 61 5.89 -17.18 13.69
CA LEU A 61 7.00 -16.47 13.05
C LEU A 61 8.28 -17.30 13.05
N LYS A 62 8.60 -17.94 14.18
CA LYS A 62 9.77 -18.82 14.29
C LYS A 62 9.69 -19.98 13.29
N ALA A 63 8.52 -20.59 13.14
CA ALA A 63 8.29 -21.64 12.17
C ALA A 63 8.49 -21.11 10.74
N ILE A 64 7.87 -19.98 10.37
CA ILE A 64 7.99 -19.37 9.04
C ILE A 64 9.45 -19.06 8.69
N VAL A 65 10.18 -18.39 9.58
CA VAL A 65 11.59 -18.02 9.36
C VAL A 65 12.48 -19.26 9.25
N SER A 66 12.19 -20.33 10.00
CA SER A 66 12.94 -21.58 9.93
C SER A 66 12.75 -22.33 8.61
N HIS A 67 11.58 -22.21 7.98
CA HIS A 67 11.28 -22.81 6.66
C HIS A 67 11.76 -21.95 5.48
N ASN A 68 12.25 -20.74 5.75
CA ASN A 68 12.70 -19.79 4.73
C ASN A 68 11.63 -19.43 3.67
N ASP A 69 10.36 -19.38 4.09
CA ASP A 69 9.25 -19.00 3.21
C ASP A 69 9.07 -17.48 3.21
N GLU A 70 9.64 -16.80 2.21
CA GLU A 70 9.56 -15.34 2.06
C GLU A 70 8.13 -14.85 1.89
N LEU A 71 7.27 -15.58 1.18
CA LEU A 71 5.90 -15.16 0.93
C LEU A 71 5.06 -15.25 2.20
N ALA A 72 5.16 -16.37 2.92
CA ALA A 72 4.51 -16.52 4.22
C ALA A 72 5.01 -15.45 5.20
N LEU A 73 6.32 -15.17 5.21
CA LEU A 73 6.88 -14.12 6.06
C LEU A 73 6.34 -12.74 5.70
N HIS A 74 6.30 -12.40 4.42
CA HIS A 74 5.76 -11.13 3.93
C HIS A 74 4.30 -10.95 4.38
N LYS A 75 3.45 -11.96 4.19
CA LYS A 75 2.06 -11.91 4.65
C LYS A 75 1.97 -11.71 6.16
N PHE A 76 2.75 -12.49 6.92
CA PHE A 76 2.77 -12.45 8.37
C PHE A 76 3.16 -11.06 8.90
N ILE A 77 4.26 -10.49 8.42
CA ILE A 77 4.74 -9.19 8.90
C ILE A 77 3.91 -8.03 8.36
N ALA A 78 3.34 -8.13 7.15
CA ALA A 78 2.40 -7.12 6.65
C ALA A 78 1.12 -7.07 7.48
N TYR A 79 0.65 -8.22 7.98
CA TYR A 79 -0.54 -8.31 8.81
C TYR A 79 -0.27 -7.89 10.26
N TYR A 80 0.68 -8.55 10.93
CA TYR A 80 0.92 -8.35 12.36
C TYR A 80 1.86 -7.20 12.70
N ARG A 81 2.64 -6.72 11.72
CA ARG A 81 3.53 -5.54 11.83
C ARG A 81 4.44 -5.61 13.06
N PRO A 82 5.16 -6.72 13.29
CA PRO A 82 6.09 -6.80 14.41
C PRO A 82 7.17 -5.74 14.29
N GLY A 83 7.53 -5.11 15.41
CA GLY A 83 8.74 -4.29 15.47
C GLY A 83 9.95 -5.21 15.50
N ILE A 84 10.87 -5.06 14.55
CA ILE A 84 12.09 -5.89 14.43
C ILE A 84 13.27 -5.08 14.89
N ILE A 85 13.70 -5.31 16.13
CA ILE A 85 14.48 -4.35 16.90
C ILE A 85 15.79 -3.95 16.21
N GLU A 86 16.54 -4.92 15.68
CA GLU A 86 17.82 -4.68 15.02
C GLU A 86 17.64 -3.94 13.69
N LEU A 87 16.67 -4.37 12.89
CA LEU A 87 16.38 -3.78 11.57
C LEU A 87 15.82 -2.38 11.72
N ASP A 88 14.85 -2.17 12.61
CA ASP A 88 14.21 -0.89 12.85
C ASP A 88 15.25 0.15 13.27
N LYS A 89 16.13 -0.20 14.23
CA LYS A 89 17.22 0.68 14.68
C LYS A 89 18.17 1.08 13.54
N TYR A 90 18.53 0.12 12.69
CA TYR A 90 19.44 0.39 11.58
C TYR A 90 18.76 1.21 10.48
N ILE A 91 17.52 0.89 10.12
CA ILE A 91 16.72 1.64 9.14
C ILE A 91 16.49 3.07 9.64
N ASP A 92 16.24 3.29 10.93
CA ASP A 92 16.12 4.63 11.51
C ASP A 92 17.43 5.43 11.46
N ALA A 93 18.58 4.77 11.61
CA ALA A 93 19.88 5.41 11.40
C ALA A 93 20.09 5.81 9.94
N LEU A 94 19.78 4.93 8.98
CA LEU A 94 19.86 5.24 7.56
C LEU A 94 18.87 6.35 7.16
N ARG A 95 17.67 6.34 7.73
CA ARG A 95 16.64 7.34 7.48
C ARG A 95 17.08 8.72 7.94
N ARG A 96 17.74 8.84 9.09
CA ARG A 96 18.30 10.11 9.55
C ARG A 96 19.30 10.67 8.54
N ARG A 97 20.25 9.85 8.09
CA ARG A 97 21.21 10.22 7.03
C ARG A 97 20.50 10.62 5.72
N PHE A 98 19.42 9.91 5.36
CA PHE A 98 18.63 10.23 4.18
C PHE A 98 17.97 11.61 4.27
N LEU A 99 17.36 11.92 5.41
CA LEU A 99 16.74 13.22 5.64
C LEU A 99 17.77 14.35 5.71
N GLU A 100 18.94 14.09 6.29
CA GLU A 100 20.08 15.02 6.27
C GLU A 100 20.55 15.31 4.84
N ASN A 101 20.73 14.27 4.03
CA ASN A 101 21.10 14.40 2.61
C ASN A 101 20.04 15.13 1.78
N LEU A 102 18.77 14.99 2.13
CA LEU A 102 17.65 15.64 1.46
C LEU A 102 17.55 17.13 1.82
N GLY A 103 17.95 17.51 3.03
CA GLY A 103 17.94 18.89 3.53
C GLY A 103 16.54 19.50 3.75
N LYS A 104 15.48 18.75 3.46
CA LYS A 104 14.06 19.16 3.55
C LYS A 104 13.17 17.95 3.86
N THR A 105 11.88 18.21 4.07
CA THR A 105 10.92 17.13 4.35
C THR A 105 10.63 16.28 3.11
N VAL A 106 10.34 15.00 3.31
CA VAL A 106 10.02 14.04 2.22
C VAL A 106 8.84 14.51 1.37
N THR A 107 7.82 15.12 1.99
CA THR A 107 6.61 15.62 1.31
C THR A 107 6.89 16.80 0.38
N THR A 108 7.91 17.61 0.68
CA THR A 108 8.30 18.79 -0.11
C THR A 108 9.38 18.51 -1.15
N ALA A 109 10.00 17.33 -1.11
CA ALA A 109 11.06 16.96 -2.03
C ALA A 109 10.49 16.40 -3.34
N THR A 110 11.16 16.71 -4.45
CA THR A 110 10.87 16.08 -5.74
C THR A 110 11.41 14.65 -5.76
N ASP A 111 10.88 13.81 -6.63
CA ASP A 111 11.34 12.42 -6.72
C ASP A 111 12.81 12.31 -7.16
N ILE A 112 13.29 13.24 -7.98
CA ILE A 112 14.70 13.33 -8.38
C ILE A 112 15.59 13.57 -7.16
N GLU A 113 15.19 14.47 -6.27
CA GLU A 113 15.94 14.76 -5.03
C GLU A 113 15.94 13.57 -4.07
N LYS A 114 14.80 12.90 -3.91
CA LYS A 114 14.70 11.67 -3.10
C LYS A 114 15.60 10.57 -3.65
N ILE A 115 15.60 10.35 -4.97
CA ILE A 115 16.48 9.38 -5.63
C ILE A 115 17.96 9.74 -5.40
N ALA A 116 18.33 11.02 -5.57
CA ALA A 116 19.69 11.48 -5.35
C ALA A 116 20.13 11.31 -3.89
N ALA A 117 19.27 11.64 -2.92
CA ALA A 117 19.56 11.48 -1.51
C ALA A 117 19.71 10.00 -1.10
N ALA A 118 18.85 9.11 -1.62
CA ALA A 118 18.94 7.68 -1.38
C ALA A 118 20.22 7.08 -1.98
N ASN A 119 20.63 7.49 -3.18
CA ASN A 119 21.86 7.03 -3.82
C ASN A 119 23.14 7.45 -3.09
N ARG A 120 23.09 8.48 -2.23
CA ARG A 120 24.21 8.93 -1.40
C ARG A 120 24.34 8.14 -0.09
N ILE A 121 23.38 7.28 0.23
CA ILE A 121 23.44 6.46 1.44
C ILE A 121 24.46 5.34 1.24
N LEU A 122 25.48 5.36 2.10
CA LEU A 122 26.42 4.27 2.23
C LEU A 122 25.85 3.24 3.21
N LEU A 123 25.73 2.00 2.75
CA LEU A 123 25.25 0.86 3.53
C LEU A 123 26.40 0.22 4.31
N ASN A 124 27.19 1.03 5.01
CA ASN A 124 28.31 0.58 5.83
C ASN A 124 27.79 0.10 7.20
N ASP A 125 28.50 -0.85 7.81
CA ASP A 125 28.21 -1.35 9.16
C ASP A 125 26.80 -1.94 9.34
N GLN A 126 26.34 -2.69 8.33
CA GLN A 126 25.04 -3.37 8.37
C GLN A 126 25.02 -4.37 9.54
N PRO A 127 23.90 -4.45 10.30
CA PRO A 127 23.76 -5.43 11.37
C PRO A 127 23.79 -6.82 10.77
N GLN A 128 24.76 -7.64 11.18
CA GLN A 128 24.74 -9.07 10.82
C GLN A 128 23.51 -9.74 11.46
N PRO A 129 22.81 -10.64 10.76
CA PRO A 129 23.13 -11.23 9.46
C PRO A 129 22.42 -10.57 8.26
N TYR A 130 21.88 -9.36 8.42
CA TYR A 130 21.06 -8.71 7.40
C TYR A 130 21.93 -8.14 6.27
N ASP A 131 21.60 -8.50 5.03
CA ASP A 131 22.28 -7.99 3.83
C ASP A 131 21.34 -7.06 3.06
N PHE A 132 21.62 -5.77 3.06
CA PHE A 132 20.84 -4.77 2.34
C PHE A 132 21.15 -4.72 0.85
N SER A 133 22.21 -5.39 0.37
CA SER A 133 22.55 -5.43 -1.07
C SER A 133 21.51 -6.20 -1.91
N ILE A 134 20.71 -7.01 -1.23
CA ILE A 134 19.64 -7.86 -1.79
C ILE A 134 18.43 -7.01 -2.19
N LEU A 135 18.29 -5.84 -1.59
CA LEU A 135 17.24 -4.90 -1.88
C LEU A 135 17.63 -4.04 -3.07
N SER A 136 16.67 -3.83 -3.97
CA SER A 136 16.79 -2.84 -5.02
C SER A 136 16.90 -1.43 -4.45
N LYS A 137 17.48 -0.51 -5.23
CA LYS A 137 17.54 0.92 -4.87
C LYS A 137 16.15 1.52 -4.60
N SER A 138 15.13 1.05 -5.32
CA SER A 138 13.74 1.47 -5.10
C SER A 138 13.19 0.99 -3.76
N GLU A 139 13.48 -0.25 -3.36
CA GLU A 139 13.04 -0.78 -2.06
C GLU A 139 13.74 -0.06 -0.90
N ILE A 140 15.06 0.14 -1.02
CA ILE A 140 15.82 0.95 -0.04
C ILE A 140 15.20 2.34 0.07
N ARG A 141 14.94 3.00 -1.06
CA ARG A 141 14.32 4.33 -1.07
C ARG A 141 12.95 4.32 -0.36
N ILE A 142 12.09 3.34 -0.64
CA ILE A 142 10.78 3.22 0.01
C ILE A 142 10.93 3.05 1.53
N LEU A 143 11.86 2.21 1.98
CA LEU A 143 12.15 2.02 3.41
C LEU A 143 12.57 3.34 4.09
N LEU A 144 13.41 4.14 3.43
CA LEU A 144 13.91 5.40 3.98
C LEU A 144 12.85 6.51 3.96
N GLU A 145 12.06 6.59 2.90
CA GLU A 145 11.01 7.60 2.76
C GLU A 145 9.90 7.40 3.80
N PHE A 146 9.40 6.17 3.93
CA PHE A 146 8.20 5.88 4.68
C PHE A 146 8.50 5.22 6.03
N GLY A 147 9.36 4.20 6.06
CA GLY A 147 9.65 3.41 7.27
C GLY A 147 8.45 2.56 7.72
N ALA A 148 8.69 1.57 8.57
CA ALA A 148 7.67 0.61 9.01
C ALA A 148 6.51 1.24 9.81
N GLY A 149 6.73 2.40 10.45
CA GLY A 149 5.74 3.03 11.33
C GLY A 149 4.81 4.08 10.71
N LYS A 150 4.89 4.38 9.41
CA LYS A 150 4.15 5.53 8.81
C LYS A 150 2.99 5.18 7.88
N GLY A 151 2.69 3.91 7.61
CA GLY A 151 1.53 3.52 6.82
C GLY A 151 0.74 2.44 7.55
N GLN A 152 -0.58 2.60 7.67
CA GLN A 152 -1.49 1.57 8.19
C GLN A 152 -2.58 1.25 7.17
N ALA A 153 -2.20 1.15 5.90
CA ALA A 153 -3.14 0.87 4.80
C ALA A 153 -3.57 -0.60 4.82
N VAL A 154 -2.67 -1.51 5.20
CA VAL A 154 -2.97 -2.93 5.43
C VAL A 154 -3.37 -3.13 6.90
N ASN A 155 -4.67 -3.03 7.19
CA ASN A 155 -5.24 -3.24 8.52
C ASN A 155 -6.16 -4.48 8.54
N ASP A 156 -6.75 -4.81 9.69
CA ASP A 156 -7.67 -5.95 9.83
C ASP A 156 -8.83 -5.88 8.83
N GLU A 157 -9.42 -4.69 8.66
CA GLU A 157 -10.51 -4.47 7.70
C GLU A 157 -10.08 -4.76 6.25
N PHE A 158 -8.87 -4.36 5.87
CA PHE A 158 -8.31 -4.67 4.56
C PHE A 158 -8.06 -6.17 4.40
N VAL A 159 -7.48 -6.82 5.40
CA VAL A 159 -7.20 -8.26 5.34
C VAL A 159 -8.49 -9.07 5.24
N GLU A 160 -9.51 -8.72 6.01
CA GLU A 160 -10.85 -9.32 5.94
C GLU A 160 -11.48 -9.12 4.55
N LYS A 161 -11.47 -7.87 4.03
CA LYS A 161 -12.01 -7.53 2.70
C LYS A 161 -11.41 -8.34 1.56
N PHE A 162 -10.16 -8.79 1.72
CA PHE A 162 -9.43 -9.53 0.72
C PHE A 162 -9.28 -11.03 1.06
N GLY A 163 -10.02 -11.55 2.04
CA GLY A 163 -10.10 -12.99 2.30
C GLY A 163 -8.98 -13.55 3.18
N ASP A 164 -8.65 -12.81 4.24
CA ASP A 164 -7.76 -13.22 5.34
C ASP A 164 -6.43 -13.82 4.84
N ALA A 165 -6.25 -15.13 4.90
CA ALA A 165 -5.01 -15.81 4.49
C ALA A 165 -4.61 -15.57 3.02
N GLN A 166 -5.57 -15.21 2.17
CA GLN A 166 -5.38 -14.94 0.74
C GLN A 166 -5.38 -13.45 0.40
N PHE A 167 -5.31 -12.55 1.40
CA PHE A 167 -5.46 -11.12 1.19
C PHE A 167 -4.50 -10.57 0.13
N LEU A 168 -3.26 -11.04 0.13
CA LEU A 168 -2.22 -10.56 -0.77
C LEU A 168 -2.46 -11.00 -2.22
N GLU A 169 -2.83 -12.26 -2.43
CA GLU A 169 -3.19 -12.80 -3.75
C GLU A 169 -4.43 -12.11 -4.32
N ASN A 170 -5.47 -11.98 -3.50
CA ASN A 170 -6.72 -11.35 -3.89
C ASN A 170 -6.54 -9.86 -4.17
N PHE A 171 -5.72 -9.16 -3.39
CA PHE A 171 -5.36 -7.77 -3.68
C PHE A 171 -4.59 -7.64 -5.00
N ASN A 172 -3.63 -8.53 -5.27
CA ASN A 172 -2.90 -8.51 -6.54
C ASN A 172 -3.81 -8.80 -7.74
N ALA A 173 -4.76 -9.73 -7.60
CA ALA A 173 -5.76 -10.01 -8.63
C ALA A 173 -6.72 -8.82 -8.83
N TYR A 174 -7.15 -8.17 -7.75
CA TYR A 174 -7.94 -6.93 -7.82
C TYR A 174 -7.20 -5.82 -8.58
N LYS A 175 -5.90 -5.62 -8.33
CA LYS A 175 -5.09 -4.65 -9.10
C LYS A 175 -5.03 -4.97 -10.59
N GLN A 176 -4.96 -6.24 -10.95
CA GLN A 176 -5.00 -6.65 -12.37
C GLN A 176 -6.34 -6.28 -13.00
N LEU A 177 -7.46 -6.46 -12.27
CA LEU A 177 -8.78 -6.03 -12.72
C LEU A 177 -8.85 -4.51 -12.92
N LEU A 178 -8.29 -3.72 -12.00
CA LEU A 178 -8.25 -2.25 -12.10
C LEU A 178 -7.44 -1.73 -13.30
N ARG A 179 -6.44 -2.47 -13.77
CA ARG A 179 -5.66 -2.12 -14.97
C ARG A 179 -6.47 -2.30 -16.26
N GLY A 180 -7.57 -3.04 -16.22
CA GLY A 180 -8.51 -3.14 -17.33
C GLY A 180 -9.15 -1.78 -17.63
N HIS A 181 -9.30 -1.43 -18.91
CA HIS A 181 -9.92 -0.17 -19.32
C HIS A 181 -11.41 -0.05 -18.95
N ASN A 182 -12.06 -1.17 -18.63
CA ASN A 182 -13.49 -1.21 -18.31
C ASN A 182 -13.71 -1.27 -16.81
N ARG A 183 -14.38 -0.24 -16.27
CA ARG A 183 -14.79 -0.20 -14.85
C ARG A 183 -15.96 -1.13 -14.55
N THR A 184 -16.85 -1.31 -15.53
CA THR A 184 -17.96 -2.27 -15.45
C THR A 184 -17.55 -3.57 -16.11
N LEU A 185 -17.63 -4.67 -15.37
CA LEU A 185 -17.24 -6.00 -15.79
C LEU A 185 -18.47 -6.90 -15.87
N TYR A 186 -18.49 -7.81 -16.85
CA TYR A 186 -19.39 -8.96 -16.87
C TYR A 186 -18.60 -10.20 -16.55
N ILE A 187 -18.90 -10.82 -15.41
CA ILE A 187 -18.19 -12.00 -14.90
C ILE A 187 -19.25 -13.07 -14.63
N PRO A 188 -19.50 -13.99 -15.57
CA PRO A 188 -20.50 -15.03 -15.41
C PRO A 188 -20.12 -16.03 -14.31
N LYS A 189 -21.09 -16.79 -13.81
CA LYS A 189 -20.88 -17.74 -12.69
C LYS A 189 -19.76 -18.78 -12.87
N LYS A 190 -19.39 -19.09 -14.11
CA LYS A 190 -18.34 -20.08 -14.43
C LYS A 190 -16.96 -19.44 -14.65
N ASP A 191 -16.85 -18.12 -14.53
CA ASP A 191 -15.57 -17.42 -14.71
C ASP A 191 -14.61 -17.78 -13.55
N PRO A 192 -13.32 -18.04 -13.83
CA PRO A 192 -12.33 -18.33 -12.78
C PRO A 192 -12.20 -17.22 -11.72
N ASN A 193 -12.46 -15.97 -12.09
CA ASN A 193 -12.38 -14.83 -11.17
C ASN A 193 -13.66 -14.63 -10.36
N ARG A 194 -14.70 -15.45 -10.58
CA ARG A 194 -16.02 -15.26 -9.98
C ARG A 194 -15.97 -15.20 -8.45
N ASN A 195 -15.24 -16.12 -7.83
CA ASN A 195 -15.12 -16.20 -6.37
C ASN A 195 -14.50 -14.92 -5.79
N LEU A 196 -13.47 -14.39 -6.45
CA LEU A 196 -12.82 -13.15 -6.04
C LEU A 196 -13.79 -11.97 -6.12
N VAL A 197 -14.49 -11.79 -7.23
CA VAL A 197 -15.39 -10.63 -7.38
C VAL A 197 -16.64 -10.72 -6.52
N ASP A 198 -17.12 -11.94 -6.23
CA ASP A 198 -18.19 -12.13 -5.27
C ASP A 198 -17.72 -11.75 -3.85
N LEU A 199 -16.54 -12.22 -3.42
CA LEU A 199 -15.92 -11.82 -2.15
C LEU A 199 -15.79 -10.29 -2.04
N LEU A 200 -15.19 -9.65 -3.05
CA LEU A 200 -15.01 -8.20 -3.07
C LEU A 200 -16.34 -7.44 -3.05
N ALA A 201 -17.40 -7.99 -3.67
CA ALA A 201 -18.73 -7.38 -3.66
C ALA A 201 -19.45 -7.55 -2.32
N GLU A 202 -19.26 -8.69 -1.64
CA GLU A 202 -19.79 -8.97 -0.31
C GLU A 202 -19.18 -8.03 0.73
N HIS A 203 -17.87 -7.81 0.66
CA HIS A 203 -17.15 -6.88 1.53
C HIS A 203 -17.21 -5.41 1.08
N GLY A 204 -18.00 -5.10 0.04
CA GLY A 204 -18.25 -3.73 -0.40
C GLY A 204 -17.07 -3.01 -1.07
N VAL A 205 -16.02 -3.74 -1.44
CA VAL A 205 -14.88 -3.21 -2.22
C VAL A 205 -15.32 -2.86 -3.64
N ILE A 206 -16.23 -3.65 -4.21
CA ILE A 206 -16.82 -3.40 -5.54
C ILE A 206 -18.35 -3.45 -5.46
N LYS A 207 -19.03 -2.87 -6.46
CA LYS A 207 -20.50 -2.91 -6.53
C LYS A 207 -20.95 -4.05 -7.44
N ARG A 208 -22.10 -4.66 -7.12
CA ARG A 208 -22.70 -5.75 -7.89
C ARG A 208 -24.13 -5.46 -8.28
N GLY A 209 -24.49 -5.81 -9.52
CA GLY A 209 -25.85 -5.80 -10.05
C GLY A 209 -26.59 -4.49 -9.84
N ARG A 210 -27.72 -4.53 -9.13
CA ARG A 210 -28.59 -3.35 -8.94
C ARG A 210 -27.96 -2.24 -8.08
N LYS A 211 -26.89 -2.54 -7.33
CA LYS A 211 -26.12 -1.52 -6.60
C LYS A 211 -25.29 -0.63 -7.54
N ILE A 212 -25.17 -1.01 -8.81
CA ILE A 212 -24.50 -0.25 -9.85
C ILE A 212 -25.53 0.66 -10.55
N GLU A 213 -25.21 1.93 -10.71
CA GLU A 213 -26.05 2.87 -11.44
C GLU A 213 -26.34 2.36 -12.86
N LEU A 214 -27.55 2.60 -13.38
CA LEU A 214 -27.92 2.11 -14.71
C LEU A 214 -26.97 2.64 -15.79
N GLN A 215 -26.53 3.89 -15.64
CA GLN A 215 -25.55 4.51 -16.52
C GLN A 215 -24.27 3.66 -16.61
N ASP A 216 -23.69 3.28 -15.46
CA ASP A 216 -22.46 2.48 -15.44
C ASP A 216 -22.69 1.05 -15.92
N ARG A 217 -23.85 0.46 -15.66
CA ARG A 217 -24.21 -0.84 -16.21
C ARG A 217 -24.30 -0.82 -17.74
N LEU A 218 -24.86 0.24 -18.33
CA LEU A 218 -24.96 0.38 -19.79
C LEU A 218 -23.59 0.55 -20.47
N ARG A 219 -22.56 1.00 -19.74
CA ARG A 219 -21.21 1.16 -20.32
C ARG A 219 -20.61 -0.14 -20.84
N ILE A 220 -21.11 -1.29 -20.37
CA ILE A 220 -20.64 -2.59 -20.84
C ILE A 220 -21.00 -2.88 -22.29
N LEU A 221 -22.05 -2.23 -22.79
CA LEU A 221 -22.51 -2.43 -24.16
C LEU A 221 -21.64 -1.61 -25.12
N PRO A 222 -21.19 -2.20 -26.25
CA PRO A 222 -20.61 -1.43 -27.34
C PRO A 222 -21.65 -0.48 -27.95
N LEU A 223 -21.20 0.61 -28.57
CA LEU A 223 -22.06 1.65 -29.15
C LEU A 223 -23.11 1.10 -30.12
N LYS A 224 -22.78 0.06 -30.90
CA LYS A 224 -23.74 -0.60 -31.79
C LYS A 224 -24.94 -1.17 -31.03
N GLN A 225 -24.70 -1.90 -29.94
CA GLN A 225 -25.76 -2.48 -29.11
C GLN A 225 -26.58 -1.39 -28.40
N LEU A 226 -25.95 -0.29 -27.99
CA LEU A 226 -26.67 0.88 -27.46
C LEU A 226 -27.59 1.52 -28.51
N ASN A 227 -27.16 1.62 -29.77
CA ASN A 227 -27.99 2.13 -30.86
C ASN A 227 -29.14 1.18 -31.23
N ASP A 228 -28.91 -0.14 -31.17
CA ASP A 228 -29.98 -1.12 -31.38
C ASP A 228 -31.01 -1.06 -30.25
N MET A 229 -30.57 -0.95 -29.00
CA MET A 229 -31.44 -0.72 -27.83
C MET A 229 -32.26 0.57 -27.98
N ALA A 230 -31.64 1.66 -28.45
CA ALA A 230 -32.34 2.92 -28.68
C ALA A 230 -33.46 2.79 -29.73
N ARG A 231 -33.20 2.03 -30.80
CA ARG A 231 -34.18 1.75 -31.86
C ARG A 231 -35.37 0.95 -31.32
N GLU A 232 -35.12 -0.08 -30.51
CA GLU A 232 -36.16 -0.88 -29.86
C GLU A 232 -37.04 -0.04 -28.93
N LEU A 233 -36.44 0.93 -28.23
CA LEU A 233 -37.14 1.90 -27.38
C LEU A 233 -37.78 3.06 -28.16
N LYS A 234 -37.78 2.99 -29.50
CA LYS A 234 -38.36 4.00 -30.41
C LYS A 234 -37.72 5.39 -30.30
N ILE A 235 -36.47 5.46 -29.83
CA ILE A 235 -35.66 6.69 -29.84
C ILE A 235 -35.16 6.91 -31.27
N ARG A 236 -35.61 7.99 -31.92
CA ARG A 236 -35.32 8.28 -33.35
C ARG A 236 -33.88 8.75 -33.62
N LYS A 237 -33.01 8.76 -32.62
CA LYS A 237 -31.64 9.28 -32.69
C LYS A 237 -30.65 8.12 -32.76
N THR A 238 -29.73 8.17 -33.72
CA THR A 238 -28.53 7.33 -33.73
C THR A 238 -27.41 8.09 -33.03
N PHE A 239 -26.82 7.47 -32.02
CA PHE A 239 -25.72 8.05 -31.26
C PHE A 239 -24.38 7.81 -31.94
N GLN A 240 -23.56 8.86 -32.02
CA GLN A 240 -22.19 8.82 -32.54
C GLN A 240 -21.14 8.67 -31.43
N SER A 241 -21.52 8.94 -30.17
CA SER A 241 -20.66 8.82 -28.99
C SER A 241 -21.27 7.85 -27.99
N HIS A 242 -20.42 6.97 -27.45
CA HIS A 242 -20.78 6.00 -26.42
C HIS A 242 -21.33 6.69 -25.17
N GLU A 243 -20.64 7.72 -24.69
CA GLU A 243 -21.02 8.45 -23.48
C GLU A 243 -22.41 9.08 -23.60
N HIS A 244 -22.69 9.74 -24.72
CA HIS A 244 -23.99 10.35 -24.98
C HIS A 244 -25.10 9.30 -25.12
N ALA A 245 -24.81 8.14 -25.72
CA ALA A 245 -25.76 7.02 -25.79
C ALA A 245 -26.11 6.50 -24.40
N VAL A 246 -25.09 6.21 -23.58
CA VAL A 246 -25.24 5.73 -22.21
C VAL A 246 -26.04 6.72 -21.34
N GLN A 247 -25.69 8.00 -21.37
CA GLN A 247 -26.40 9.05 -20.62
C GLN A 247 -27.87 9.16 -21.03
N THR A 248 -28.15 9.14 -22.34
CA THR A 248 -29.54 9.23 -22.84
C THR A 248 -30.34 8.01 -22.41
N LEU A 249 -29.80 6.80 -22.64
CA LEU A 249 -30.49 5.55 -22.33
C LEU A 249 -30.69 5.32 -20.83
N ALA A 250 -29.78 5.82 -19.99
CA ALA A 250 -29.93 5.74 -18.53
C ALA A 250 -31.19 6.46 -18.00
N THR A 251 -31.70 7.46 -18.72
CA THR A 251 -32.93 8.19 -18.35
C THR A 251 -34.21 7.48 -18.79
N VAL A 252 -34.11 6.42 -19.60
CA VAL A 252 -35.26 5.71 -20.16
C VAL A 252 -35.48 4.42 -19.37
N PRO A 253 -36.62 4.25 -18.65
CA PRO A 253 -36.86 3.08 -17.81
C PRO A 253 -36.73 1.73 -18.54
N GLY A 254 -37.11 1.69 -19.82
CA GLY A 254 -37.04 0.47 -20.65
C GLY A 254 -35.62 -0.03 -20.90
N SER A 255 -34.59 0.83 -20.82
CA SER A 255 -33.20 0.44 -21.03
C SER A 255 -32.71 -0.60 -20.02
N ALA A 256 -33.17 -0.49 -18.77
CA ALA A 256 -32.82 -1.47 -17.72
C ALA A 256 -33.35 -2.86 -18.04
N ILE A 257 -34.54 -2.96 -18.64
CA ILE A 257 -35.18 -4.22 -19.04
C ILE A 257 -34.39 -4.84 -20.19
N LEU A 258 -34.10 -4.06 -21.23
CA LEU A 258 -33.35 -4.56 -22.40
C LEU A 258 -31.92 -4.99 -22.03
N LEU A 259 -31.27 -4.27 -21.11
CA LEU A 259 -29.98 -4.69 -20.59
C LEU A 259 -30.06 -6.02 -19.85
N ALA A 260 -31.09 -6.23 -19.03
CA ALA A 260 -31.30 -7.48 -18.29
C ALA A 260 -31.61 -8.68 -19.19
N MET A 261 -32.06 -8.45 -20.43
CA MET A 261 -32.22 -9.50 -21.43
C MET A 261 -30.87 -9.92 -22.05
N SER A 262 -29.87 -9.04 -22.02
CA SER A 262 -28.53 -9.30 -22.58
C SER A 262 -27.58 -9.89 -21.54
N TYR A 263 -27.67 -9.46 -20.28
CA TYR A 263 -26.83 -9.91 -19.19
C TYR A 263 -27.64 -10.17 -17.93
N ALA A 264 -27.29 -11.23 -17.21
CA ALA A 264 -27.78 -11.41 -15.86
C ALA A 264 -27.28 -10.25 -14.98
N ILE A 265 -28.21 -9.55 -14.32
CA ILE A 265 -27.88 -8.36 -13.52
C ILE A 265 -26.82 -8.70 -12.47
N ASP A 266 -26.94 -9.87 -11.84
CA ASP A 266 -26.03 -10.30 -10.77
C ASP A 266 -24.66 -10.78 -11.25
N ASP A 267 -24.41 -10.73 -12.55
CA ASP A 267 -23.11 -11.01 -13.18
C ASP A 267 -22.40 -9.72 -13.60
N LEU A 268 -23.01 -8.55 -13.35
CA LEU A 268 -22.39 -7.25 -13.56
C LEU A 268 -21.72 -6.77 -12.27
N PHE A 269 -20.47 -6.34 -12.40
CA PHE A 269 -19.65 -5.81 -11.33
C PHE A 269 -19.10 -4.45 -11.73
N TYR A 270 -18.90 -3.56 -10.76
CA TYR A 270 -18.32 -2.24 -10.98
C TYR A 270 -17.15 -2.02 -10.03
N LEU A 271 -15.97 -1.81 -10.62
CA LEU A 271 -14.75 -1.43 -9.93
C LEU A 271 -14.77 0.09 -9.67
N ASP A 272 -14.85 0.47 -8.41
CA ASP A 272 -14.72 1.87 -8.02
C ASP A 272 -13.23 2.19 -7.79
N PRO A 273 -12.59 3.00 -8.65
CA PRO A 273 -11.17 3.32 -8.50
C PRO A 273 -10.86 4.11 -7.23
N ASN A 274 -11.89 4.70 -6.60
CA ASN A 274 -11.74 5.48 -5.38
C ASN A 274 -12.08 4.69 -4.11
N ALA A 275 -12.49 3.42 -4.24
CA ALA A 275 -12.84 2.60 -3.07
C ALA A 275 -11.63 2.33 -2.16
N LEU A 276 -10.42 2.33 -2.73
CA LEU A 276 -9.17 2.04 -2.02
C LEU A 276 -8.04 2.93 -2.52
N ASP A 277 -7.19 3.38 -1.60
CA ASP A 277 -5.90 4.00 -1.96
C ASP A 277 -4.89 2.89 -2.30
N VAL A 278 -4.95 2.44 -3.55
CA VAL A 278 -4.11 1.34 -4.06
C VAL A 278 -2.63 1.68 -3.92
N GLU A 279 -2.23 2.93 -4.14
CA GLU A 279 -0.83 3.35 -4.05
C GLU A 279 -0.32 3.30 -2.60
N ALA A 280 -1.14 3.72 -1.63
CA ALA A 280 -0.79 3.60 -0.23
C ALA A 280 -0.65 2.14 0.21
N ILE A 281 -1.56 1.26 -0.23
CA ILE A 281 -1.51 -0.18 0.08
C ILE A 281 -0.28 -0.83 -0.56
N GLU A 282 0.00 -0.56 -1.85
CA GLU A 282 1.18 -1.10 -2.54
C GLU A 282 2.48 -0.67 -1.86
N ARG A 283 2.55 0.58 -1.42
CA ARG A 283 3.70 1.12 -0.70
C ARG A 283 3.89 0.45 0.65
N ASP A 284 2.82 0.26 1.40
CA ASP A 284 2.83 -0.45 2.69
C ASP A 284 3.32 -1.89 2.50
N LEU A 285 2.74 -2.63 1.55
CA LEU A 285 3.19 -3.98 1.18
C LEU A 285 4.65 -4.01 0.71
N ALA A 286 5.12 -3.01 -0.03
CA ALA A 286 6.51 -2.96 -0.48
C ALA A 286 7.51 -2.82 0.67
N ILE A 287 7.15 -2.06 1.72
CA ILE A 287 7.97 -1.96 2.94
C ILE A 287 8.09 -3.34 3.58
N TRP A 288 6.96 -4.01 3.80
CA TRP A 288 6.94 -5.32 4.44
C TRP A 288 7.61 -6.40 3.58
N SER A 289 7.47 -6.36 2.26
CA SER A 289 8.22 -7.25 1.37
C SER A 289 9.73 -7.07 1.51
N ALA A 290 10.22 -5.83 1.66
CA ALA A 290 11.64 -5.58 1.87
C ALA A 290 12.13 -6.10 3.24
N TYR A 291 11.32 -5.97 4.29
CA TYR A 291 11.61 -6.60 5.58
C TYR A 291 11.67 -8.13 5.46
N ALA A 292 10.71 -8.75 4.77
CA ALA A 292 10.70 -10.19 4.56
C ALA A 292 12.00 -10.67 3.91
N LYS A 293 12.44 -10.01 2.83
CA LYS A 293 13.71 -10.31 2.14
C LYS A 293 14.92 -10.22 3.05
N LEU A 294 15.02 -9.14 3.84
CA LEU A 294 16.14 -8.95 4.77
C LEU A 294 16.18 -10.08 5.81
N ILE A 295 15.00 -10.51 6.28
CA ILE A 295 14.88 -11.58 7.28
C ILE A 295 15.09 -12.95 6.63
N THR A 296 14.69 -13.22 5.38
CA THR A 296 14.85 -14.55 4.76
C THR A 296 16.18 -14.76 4.03
N TRP A 297 17.09 -13.78 4.05
CA TRP A 297 18.32 -13.85 3.26
C TRP A 297 19.12 -15.16 3.44
N PRO A 298 19.46 -15.90 2.35
CA PRO A 298 20.10 -17.22 2.43
C PRO A 298 21.55 -17.21 2.94
N GLY A 299 22.20 -16.05 3.03
CA GLY A 299 23.55 -15.90 3.59
C GLY A 299 23.68 -16.42 5.04
N LYS A 300 22.53 -16.66 5.70
CA LYS A 300 22.38 -17.30 7.01
C LYS A 300 23.02 -18.68 7.16
N GLN A 301 23.24 -19.44 6.09
CA GLN A 301 23.83 -20.78 6.19
C GLN A 301 25.37 -20.80 6.22
N ALA A 302 26.04 -19.66 5.98
CA ALA A 302 27.50 -19.58 5.85
C ALA A 302 28.23 -19.00 7.08
N ALA A 303 27.55 -18.73 8.20
CA ALA A 303 28.25 -18.45 9.45
C ALA A 303 28.72 -19.78 10.06
N PRO A 304 30.02 -20.14 10.04
CA PRO A 304 30.47 -21.32 10.75
C PRO A 304 30.14 -21.12 12.22
N LYS A 305 29.61 -22.17 12.85
CA LYS A 305 29.66 -22.30 14.32
C LYS A 305 31.12 -22.07 14.71
N MET A 306 31.47 -20.87 15.20
CA MET A 306 32.71 -20.72 15.93
C MET A 306 32.53 -21.58 17.18
N ALA A 307 33.02 -22.81 17.08
CA ALA A 307 33.28 -23.64 18.21
C ALA A 307 34.16 -22.82 19.14
N LEU A 308 33.61 -22.48 20.30
CA LEU A 308 34.40 -22.19 21.49
C LEU A 308 35.17 -23.47 21.82
N THR A 309 36.28 -23.73 21.12
CA THR A 309 37.35 -24.54 21.67
C THR A 309 37.97 -23.72 22.78
N GLN A 310 37.46 -23.97 23.99
CA GLN A 310 38.15 -23.64 25.23
C GLN A 310 39.52 -24.31 25.19
N SER A 311 40.54 -23.49 25.42
CA SER A 311 41.88 -23.94 25.77
C SER A 311 41.84 -24.84 27.01
N LEU A 312 42.36 -26.05 26.87
CA LEU A 312 43.08 -26.79 27.90
C LEU A 312 44.36 -27.34 27.26
#